data_AF-A0A383D0W3-F1
#
_entry.id   AF-A0A383D0W3-F1
#
_cell.length_a   1.000
_cell.length_b   1.000
_cell.length_c   1.000
_cell.angle_alpha   90.00
_cell.angle_beta   90.00
_cell.angle_gamma   90.00
#
_symmetry.space_group_name_H-M   'P 1'
#
loop_
_entity.id
_entity.type
_entity.pdbx_description
1 polymer ?
#
loop_
_entity_poly.entity_id
_entity_poly.type
_entity_poly.pdbx_seq_one_letter_code
_entity_poly.pdbx_strand_id
1 'polypeptide(L)'
;PLAGLDGKKVTSREIRARLEREIKSNISISVHDTDESTRFLVDARGSMQIAVLLETMRREGYEVLVSRPTVLYKEIDGKRNEPFEQIWVEVPESHLGTVMETLSKRLAKISNIEHHTAGVTVTAEIPTRGLIGFESDLVTLTSGNGVMSHSFLEYRPYSGDLVTRQTGTLVSMEKGTSMAYALDVLQARGRLFVAPGDEVYGGQVIGENPRRDDLPVNPTKAKHLDNMRSSGADKAIL
;
A
#
# COMPACT_ATOMS: atom_id res chain seq x y z
N PRO A 1 4.21 9.68 17.28
CA PRO A 1 3.51 10.58 18.24
C PRO A 1 2.25 10.00 18.91
N LEU A 2 1.62 8.98 18.31
CA LEU A 2 0.40 8.35 18.81
C LEU A 2 0.63 6.90 19.32
N ALA A 3 1.88 6.50 19.56
CA ALA A 3 2.20 5.14 19.96
C ALA A 3 1.61 4.83 21.36
N GLY A 4 0.96 3.67 21.48
CA GLY A 4 0.35 3.14 22.70
C GLY A 4 -1.05 3.68 23.00
N LEU A 5 -1.69 4.39 22.05
CA LEU A 5 -3.05 4.88 22.22
C LEU A 5 -4.11 3.85 21.79
N ASP A 6 -3.83 3.01 20.80
CA ASP A 6 -4.79 2.08 20.21
C ASP A 6 -4.51 0.61 20.62
N GLY A 7 -3.25 0.26 20.82
CA GLY A 7 -2.76 -1.06 21.16
C GLY A 7 -1.91 -1.06 22.43
N LYS A 8 -1.89 -2.21 23.09
CA LYS A 8 -1.24 -2.39 24.40
C LYS A 8 0.16 -2.98 24.29
N LYS A 9 0.46 -3.66 23.18
CA LYS A 9 1.72 -4.37 22.97
C LYS A 9 2.58 -3.60 21.97
N VAL A 10 3.41 -2.70 22.51
CA VAL A 10 4.20 -1.75 21.70
C VAL A 10 5.70 -1.96 21.88
N THR A 11 6.12 -2.82 22.82
CA THR A 11 7.54 -2.98 23.14
C THR A 11 8.24 -3.90 22.16
N SER A 12 9.50 -3.61 21.84
CA SER A 12 10.34 -4.46 20.97
C SER A 12 10.39 -5.92 21.46
N ARG A 13 10.44 -6.13 22.79
CA ARG A 13 10.43 -7.48 23.40
C ARG A 13 9.15 -8.25 23.09
N GLU A 14 7.98 -7.61 23.19
CA GLU A 14 6.70 -8.26 22.90
C GLU A 14 6.57 -8.59 21.42
N ILE A 15 7.02 -7.68 20.54
CA ILE A 15 7.02 -7.87 19.09
C ILE A 15 7.94 -9.03 18.72
N ARG A 16 9.18 -9.05 19.23
CA ARG A 16 10.13 -10.15 19.02
C ARG A 16 9.54 -11.48 19.46
N ALA A 17 9.00 -11.55 20.68
CA ALA A 17 8.40 -12.78 21.19
C ALA A 17 7.22 -13.27 20.33
N ARG A 18 6.48 -12.37 19.68
CA ARG A 18 5.42 -12.73 18.72
C ARG A 18 5.97 -13.27 17.41
N LEU A 19 7.00 -12.63 16.88
CA LEU A 19 7.67 -13.05 15.66
C LEU A 19 8.36 -14.41 15.84
N GLU A 20 9.04 -14.65 16.96
CA GLU A 20 9.63 -15.94 17.31
C GLU A 20 8.59 -17.06 17.44
N ARG A 21 7.40 -16.75 17.97
CA ARG A 21 6.27 -17.70 17.97
C ARG A 21 5.81 -18.03 16.57
N GLU A 22 5.77 -17.05 15.67
CA GLU A 22 5.34 -17.24 14.27
C GLU A 22 6.28 -18.20 13.53
N ILE A 23 7.59 -18.04 13.67
CA ILE A 23 8.60 -18.86 12.99
C ILE A 23 8.48 -20.34 13.39
N LYS A 24 8.06 -20.63 14.63
CA LYS A 24 7.87 -22.02 15.10
C LYS A 24 6.72 -22.74 14.39
N SER A 25 5.66 -22.01 14.03
CA SER A 25 4.50 -22.57 13.31
C SER A 25 4.64 -22.46 11.79
N ASN A 26 5.40 -21.47 11.31
CA ASN A 26 5.43 -21.10 9.91
C ASN A 26 6.87 -21.12 9.37
N ILE A 27 7.22 -22.24 8.74
CA ILE A 27 8.55 -22.53 8.18
C ILE A 27 8.93 -21.57 7.04
N SER A 28 7.95 -20.89 6.45
CA SER A 28 8.16 -19.98 5.33
C SER A 28 8.42 -18.52 5.73
N ILE A 29 8.40 -18.22 7.04
CA ILE A 29 8.77 -16.92 7.58
C ILE A 29 10.12 -17.04 8.26
N SER A 30 11.02 -16.11 7.96
CA SER A 30 12.30 -15.95 8.65
C SER A 30 12.39 -14.53 9.22
N VAL A 31 13.00 -14.40 10.39
CA VAL A 31 13.14 -13.10 11.07
C VAL A 31 14.59 -12.91 11.42
N HIS A 32 15.12 -11.76 11.03
CA HIS A 32 16.51 -11.37 11.24
C HIS A 32 16.57 -10.08 12.04
N ASP A 33 17.55 -10.03 12.93
CA ASP A 33 17.87 -8.81 13.66
C ASP A 33 18.59 -7.82 12.76
N THR A 34 18.39 -6.54 13.05
CA THR A 34 19.09 -5.44 12.39
C THR A 34 20.02 -4.75 13.38
N ASP A 35 20.74 -3.74 12.91
CA ASP A 35 21.61 -2.91 13.76
C ASP A 35 20.83 -2.12 14.82
N GLU A 36 19.52 -1.98 14.62
CA GLU A 36 18.59 -1.33 15.55
C GLU A 36 17.76 -2.38 16.32
N SER A 37 17.78 -2.28 17.65
CA SER A 37 17.06 -3.21 18.54
C SER A 37 15.53 -3.12 18.47
N THR A 38 15.00 -2.08 17.82
CA THR A 38 13.56 -1.85 17.60
C THR A 38 13.09 -2.24 16.20
N ARG A 39 13.99 -2.76 15.36
CA ARG A 39 13.72 -3.06 13.96
C ARG A 39 14.08 -4.51 13.64
N PHE A 40 13.15 -5.19 13.00
CA PHE A 40 13.27 -6.59 12.59
C PHE A 40 13.09 -6.67 11.08
N LEU A 41 13.94 -7.45 10.42
CA LEU A 41 13.74 -7.83 9.03
C LEU A 41 12.92 -9.12 9.01
N VAL A 42 11.81 -9.13 8.27
CA VAL A 42 10.91 -10.27 8.16
C VAL A 42 10.83 -10.70 6.71
N ASP A 43 11.38 -11.87 6.44
CA ASP A 43 11.36 -12.49 5.12
C ASP A 43 10.21 -13.49 5.06
N ALA A 44 9.48 -13.47 3.94
CA ALA A 44 8.30 -14.31 3.72
C ALA A 44 8.23 -14.72 2.25
N ARG A 45 7.41 -15.73 1.94
CA ARG A 45 7.21 -16.18 0.55
C ARG A 45 6.47 -15.18 -0.34
N GLY A 46 5.74 -14.24 0.25
CA GLY A 46 5.00 -13.23 -0.48
C GLY A 46 4.42 -12.16 0.44
N SER A 47 3.98 -11.05 -0.14
CA SER A 47 3.42 -9.92 0.60
C SER A 47 2.13 -10.27 1.34
N MET A 48 1.31 -11.18 0.80
CA MET A 48 0.06 -11.61 1.44
C MET A 48 0.31 -12.31 2.78
N GLN A 49 1.36 -13.13 2.87
CA GLN A 49 1.73 -13.78 4.12
C GLN A 49 2.11 -12.78 5.21
N ILE A 50 2.84 -11.72 4.83
CA ILE A 50 3.18 -10.61 5.74
C ILE A 50 1.91 -9.87 6.16
N ALA A 51 1.00 -9.57 5.23
CA ALA A 51 -0.26 -8.90 5.53
C ALA A 51 -1.12 -9.69 6.53
N VAL A 52 -1.22 -11.02 6.37
CA VAL A 52 -1.94 -11.89 7.31
C VAL A 52 -1.31 -11.88 8.70
N LEU A 53 0.02 -11.96 8.79
CA LEU A 53 0.74 -11.87 10.06
C LEU A 53 0.44 -10.53 10.76
N LEU A 54 0.56 -9.41 10.03
CA LEU A 54 0.33 -8.07 10.57
C LEU A 54 -1.12 -7.87 11.02
N GLU A 55 -2.09 -8.34 10.24
CA GLU A 55 -3.51 -8.25 10.62
C GLU A 55 -3.81 -9.11 11.86
N THR A 56 -3.19 -10.27 11.98
CA THR A 56 -3.29 -11.12 13.18
C THR A 56 -2.68 -10.41 14.39
N MET A 57 -1.49 -9.82 14.24
CA MET A 57 -0.85 -9.03 15.29
C MET A 57 -1.71 -7.82 15.70
N ARG A 58 -2.31 -7.12 14.73
CA ARG A 58 -3.23 -6.01 15.02
C ARG A 58 -4.42 -6.45 15.87
N ARG A 59 -5.05 -7.59 15.53
CA ARG A 59 -6.13 -8.20 16.33
C ARG A 59 -5.68 -8.66 17.71
N GLU A 60 -4.43 -9.07 17.85
CA GLU A 60 -3.80 -9.41 19.14
C GLU A 60 -3.41 -8.17 19.99
N GLY A 61 -3.64 -6.96 19.49
CA GLY A 61 -3.40 -5.69 20.19
C GLY A 61 -1.97 -5.16 20.08
N TYR A 62 -1.22 -5.58 19.07
CA TYR A 62 0.10 -5.03 18.75
C TYR A 62 -0.01 -3.74 17.95
N GLU A 63 0.86 -2.78 18.25
CA GLU A 63 1.13 -1.65 17.36
C GLU A 63 2.52 -1.78 16.76
N VAL A 64 2.62 -1.67 15.44
CA VAL A 64 3.88 -1.77 14.71
C VAL A 64 3.90 -0.79 13.55
N LEU A 65 5.09 -0.31 13.20
CA LEU A 65 5.33 0.36 11.93
C LEU A 65 5.94 -0.64 10.96
N VAL A 66 5.52 -0.58 9.71
CA VAL A 66 6.01 -1.48 8.66
C VAL A 66 6.55 -0.67 7.50
N SER A 67 7.71 -1.07 6.99
CA SER A 67 8.25 -0.51 5.76
C SER A 67 7.55 -1.11 4.54
N ARG A 68 7.69 -0.44 3.39
CA ARG A 68 7.23 -0.99 2.12
C ARG A 68 7.86 -2.39 1.90
N PRO A 69 7.08 -3.42 1.51
CA PRO A 69 7.63 -4.71 1.15
C PRO A 69 8.56 -4.59 -0.06
N THR A 70 9.67 -5.31 0.00
CA THR A 70 10.66 -5.36 -1.10
C THR A 70 10.93 -6.81 -1.47
N VAL A 71 11.37 -7.02 -2.70
CA VAL A 71 11.78 -8.35 -3.15
C VAL A 71 13.17 -8.68 -2.66
N LEU A 72 13.41 -9.96 -2.38
CA LEU A 72 14.73 -10.47 -2.05
C LEU A 72 15.50 -10.67 -3.35
N TYR A 73 16.57 -9.91 -3.56
CA TYR A 73 17.47 -10.11 -4.68
C TYR A 73 18.47 -11.23 -4.37
N LYS A 74 18.85 -11.99 -5.40
CA LYS A 74 19.92 -13.00 -5.30
C LYS A 74 21.01 -12.73 -6.31
N GLU A 75 22.24 -13.03 -5.95
CA GLU A 75 23.33 -13.09 -6.91
C GLU A 75 23.43 -14.52 -7.44
N ILE A 76 23.27 -14.69 -8.75
CA ILE A 76 23.37 -15.99 -9.45
C ILE A 76 24.27 -15.73 -10.65
N ASP A 77 25.37 -16.48 -10.75
CA ASP A 77 26.38 -16.35 -11.82
C ASP A 77 26.92 -14.91 -11.99
N GLY A 78 27.17 -14.22 -10.88
CA GLY A 78 27.68 -12.83 -10.86
C GLY A 78 26.67 -11.78 -11.35
N LYS A 79 25.40 -12.16 -11.54
CA LYS A 79 24.32 -11.25 -11.94
C LYS A 79 23.31 -11.10 -10.82
N ARG A 80 22.80 -9.88 -10.67
CA ARG A 80 21.66 -9.59 -9.79
C ARG A 80 20.39 -10.17 -10.42
N ASN A 81 19.73 -11.05 -9.69
CA ASN A 81 18.49 -11.70 -10.07
C ASN A 81 17.36 -11.28 -9.12
N GLU A 82 16.15 -11.22 -9.65
CA GLU A 82 14.92 -10.96 -8.90
C GLU A 82 13.92 -12.10 -9.10
N PRO A 83 12.99 -12.32 -8.14
CA PRO A 83 11.97 -13.35 -8.26
C PRO A 83 10.91 -12.96 -9.30
N PHE A 84 10.52 -13.95 -10.09
CA PHE A 84 9.42 -13.90 -11.05
C PHE A 84 8.31 -14.84 -10.63
N GLU A 85 7.08 -14.46 -11.00
CA GLU A 85 5.87 -15.21 -10.71
C GLU A 85 5.06 -15.38 -11.99
N GLN A 86 4.34 -16.50 -12.07
CA GLN A 86 3.27 -16.67 -13.03
C GLN A 86 1.99 -16.14 -12.42
N ILE A 87 1.27 -15.30 -13.15
CA ILE A 87 -0.01 -14.72 -12.74
C ILE A 87 -1.10 -15.15 -13.74
N TRP A 88 -2.27 -15.45 -13.20
CA TRP A 88 -3.52 -15.65 -13.92
C TRP A 88 -4.51 -14.58 -13.45
N VAL A 89 -5.07 -13.84 -14.39
CA VAL A 89 -6.02 -12.76 -14.12
C VAL A 89 -7.30 -13.02 -14.91
N GLU A 90 -8.39 -13.21 -14.20
CA GLU A 90 -9.73 -13.41 -14.77
C GLU A 90 -10.53 -12.13 -14.62
N VAL A 91 -11.00 -11.58 -15.74
CA VAL A 91 -11.77 -10.33 -15.76
C VAL A 91 -12.87 -10.35 -16.81
N PRO A 92 -13.93 -9.52 -16.64
CA PRO A 92 -14.87 -9.27 -17.72
C PRO A 92 -14.15 -8.66 -18.93
N GLU A 93 -14.58 -9.02 -20.14
CA GLU A 93 -13.96 -8.59 -21.39
C GLU A 93 -13.87 -7.05 -21.52
N SER A 94 -14.83 -6.32 -20.95
CA SER A 94 -14.84 -4.86 -20.90
C SER A 94 -13.64 -4.25 -20.17
N HIS A 95 -13.00 -4.98 -19.26
CA HIS A 95 -11.85 -4.50 -18.48
C HIS A 95 -10.50 -5.01 -19.00
N LEU A 96 -10.50 -5.91 -20.00
CA LEU A 96 -9.30 -6.56 -20.52
C LEU A 96 -8.23 -5.55 -20.92
N GLY A 97 -8.59 -4.52 -21.70
CA GLY A 97 -7.64 -3.51 -22.20
C GLY A 97 -6.89 -2.80 -21.07
N THR A 98 -7.61 -2.35 -20.04
CA THR A 98 -7.05 -1.63 -18.89
C THR A 98 -6.14 -2.53 -18.05
N VAL A 99 -6.52 -3.80 -17.86
CA VAL A 99 -5.73 -4.79 -17.12
C VAL A 99 -4.43 -5.10 -17.85
N MET A 100 -4.50 -5.29 -19.17
CA MET A 100 -3.34 -5.54 -20.03
C MET A 100 -2.34 -4.36 -20.00
N GLU A 101 -2.84 -3.13 -20.07
CA GLU A 101 -2.01 -1.93 -19.95
C GLU A 101 -1.31 -1.86 -18.59
N THR A 102 -2.04 -2.16 -17.51
CA THR A 102 -1.52 -2.14 -16.14
C THR A 102 -0.45 -3.21 -15.92
N LEU A 103 -0.68 -4.44 -16.41
CA LEU A 103 0.30 -5.53 -16.38
C LEU A 103 1.57 -5.15 -17.15
N SER A 104 1.42 -4.57 -18.34
CA SER A 104 2.55 -4.13 -19.18
C SER A 104 3.40 -3.05 -18.49
N LYS A 105 2.76 -2.06 -17.85
CA LYS A 105 3.43 -1.03 -17.03
C LYS A 105 4.20 -1.63 -15.85
N ARG A 106 3.82 -2.83 -15.42
CA ARG A 106 4.44 -3.60 -14.32
C ARG A 106 5.47 -4.63 -14.82
N LEU A 107 5.93 -4.49 -16.06
CA LEU A 107 6.93 -5.37 -16.71
C LEU A 107 6.46 -6.82 -16.85
N ALA A 108 5.14 -7.06 -16.84
CA ALA A 108 4.61 -8.39 -17.09
C ALA A 108 4.73 -8.74 -18.58
N LYS A 109 5.07 -10.01 -18.85
CA LYS A 109 5.08 -10.59 -20.18
C LYS A 109 3.89 -11.54 -20.31
N ILE A 110 2.89 -11.14 -21.10
CA ILE A 110 1.73 -11.98 -21.38
C ILE A 110 2.17 -13.21 -22.19
N SER A 111 1.76 -14.39 -21.73
CA SER A 111 2.02 -15.67 -22.38
C SER A 111 0.77 -16.25 -23.05
N ASN A 112 -0.41 -16.02 -22.49
CA ASN A 112 -1.67 -16.51 -23.04
C ASN A 112 -2.85 -15.58 -22.72
N ILE A 113 -3.85 -15.56 -23.61
CA ILE A 113 -5.14 -14.89 -23.42
C ILE A 113 -6.21 -15.87 -23.90
N GLU A 114 -7.11 -16.25 -23.01
CA GLU A 114 -8.19 -17.19 -23.30
C GLU A 114 -9.55 -16.54 -23.07
N HIS A 115 -10.38 -16.50 -24.11
CA HIS A 115 -11.75 -16.00 -24.05
C HIS A 115 -12.70 -17.16 -23.77
N HIS A 116 -13.55 -17.00 -22.77
CA HIS A 116 -14.61 -17.94 -22.44
C HIS A 116 -15.92 -17.21 -22.14
N THR A 117 -17.03 -17.93 -22.03
CA THR A 117 -18.37 -17.32 -21.88
C THR A 117 -18.49 -16.39 -20.65
N ALA A 118 -17.73 -16.68 -19.59
CA ALA A 118 -17.74 -15.90 -18.35
C ALA A 118 -16.79 -14.69 -18.34
N GLY A 119 -15.88 -14.55 -19.32
CA GLY A 119 -14.88 -13.48 -19.31
C GLY A 119 -13.60 -13.86 -20.05
N VAL A 120 -12.49 -13.23 -19.67
CA VAL A 120 -11.18 -13.46 -20.26
C VAL A 120 -10.19 -13.80 -19.17
N THR A 121 -9.42 -14.87 -19.39
CA THR A 121 -8.29 -15.26 -18.55
C THR A 121 -6.99 -14.82 -19.22
N VAL A 122 -6.22 -13.98 -18.55
CA VAL A 122 -4.89 -13.53 -18.97
C VAL A 122 -3.83 -14.27 -18.15
N THR A 123 -2.92 -14.98 -18.82
CA THR A 123 -1.74 -15.58 -18.19
C THR A 123 -0.51 -14.76 -18.53
N ALA A 124 0.28 -14.39 -17.52
CA ALA A 124 1.51 -13.65 -17.70
C ALA A 124 2.61 -14.09 -16.73
N GLU A 125 3.85 -13.78 -17.06
CA GLU A 125 4.98 -13.83 -16.14
C GLU A 125 5.33 -12.41 -15.71
N ILE A 126 5.53 -12.16 -14.42
CA ILE A 126 5.74 -10.83 -13.87
C ILE A 126 6.82 -10.87 -12.78
N PRO A 127 7.73 -9.88 -12.68
CA PRO A 127 8.59 -9.78 -11.51
C PRO A 127 7.74 -9.56 -10.26
N THR A 128 8.05 -10.22 -9.13
CA THR A 128 7.28 -10.07 -7.87
C THR A 128 7.13 -8.60 -7.46
N ARG A 129 8.14 -7.77 -7.75
CA ARG A 129 8.11 -6.32 -7.48
C ARG A 129 7.01 -5.60 -8.27
N GLY A 130 6.72 -6.07 -9.48
CA GLY A 130 5.61 -5.62 -10.32
C GLY A 130 4.25 -6.02 -9.78
N LEU A 131 4.18 -7.13 -9.04
CA LEU A 131 2.94 -7.62 -8.44
C LEU A 131 2.52 -6.86 -7.17
N ILE A 132 3.48 -6.27 -6.45
CA ILE A 132 3.20 -5.52 -5.21
C ILE A 132 2.20 -4.38 -5.50
N GLY A 133 1.05 -4.44 -4.82
CA GLY A 133 -0.06 -3.49 -4.93
C GLY A 133 -1.02 -3.73 -6.10
N PHE A 134 -0.72 -4.68 -7.01
CA PHE A 134 -1.60 -4.96 -8.15
C PHE A 134 -2.96 -5.51 -7.74
N GLU A 135 -3.07 -6.23 -6.62
CA GLU A 135 -4.34 -6.73 -6.09
C GLU A 135 -5.36 -5.61 -5.85
N SER A 136 -4.93 -4.55 -5.14
CA SER A 136 -5.78 -3.39 -4.86
C SER A 136 -6.14 -2.61 -6.13
N ASP A 137 -5.20 -2.50 -7.05
CA ASP A 137 -5.45 -1.89 -8.36
C ASP A 137 -6.47 -2.70 -9.14
N LEU A 138 -6.33 -4.03 -9.21
CA LEU A 138 -7.23 -4.92 -9.94
C LEU A 138 -8.66 -4.81 -9.42
N VAL A 139 -8.86 -4.86 -8.11
CA VAL A 139 -10.18 -4.67 -7.48
C VAL A 139 -10.77 -3.32 -7.88
N THR A 140 -9.97 -2.25 -7.85
CA THR A 140 -10.44 -0.90 -8.20
C THR A 140 -10.79 -0.79 -9.69
N LEU A 141 -9.91 -1.30 -10.57
CA LEU A 141 -10.04 -1.23 -12.02
C LEU A 141 -11.23 -2.03 -12.55
N THR A 142 -11.59 -3.11 -11.86
CA THR A 142 -12.65 -4.05 -12.29
C THR A 142 -13.93 -3.91 -11.48
N SER A 143 -13.98 -2.94 -10.54
CA SER A 143 -15.08 -2.79 -9.58
C SER A 143 -15.36 -4.09 -8.80
N GLY A 144 -14.31 -4.82 -8.44
CA GLY A 144 -14.38 -6.07 -7.68
C GLY A 144 -14.72 -7.33 -8.51
N ASN A 145 -14.89 -7.21 -9.83
CA ASN A 145 -15.20 -8.36 -10.68
C ASN A 145 -13.96 -9.13 -11.18
N GLY A 146 -12.77 -8.60 -10.94
CA GLY A 146 -11.52 -9.24 -11.30
C GLY A 146 -11.01 -10.18 -10.22
N VAL A 147 -10.56 -11.35 -10.63
CA VAL A 147 -9.89 -12.33 -9.77
C VAL A 147 -8.47 -12.52 -10.28
N MET A 148 -7.52 -12.66 -9.37
CA MET A 148 -6.17 -13.06 -9.73
C MET A 148 -5.68 -14.18 -8.85
N SER A 149 -4.80 -14.99 -9.41
CA SER A 149 -3.98 -15.96 -8.71
C SER A 149 -2.55 -15.86 -9.22
N HIS A 150 -1.57 -16.15 -8.38
CA HIS A 150 -0.18 -16.13 -8.79
C HIS A 150 0.62 -17.19 -8.04
N SER A 151 1.73 -17.60 -8.64
CA SER A 151 2.65 -18.58 -8.07
C SER A 151 4.09 -18.21 -8.42
N PHE A 152 4.99 -18.38 -7.45
CA PHE A 152 6.42 -18.25 -7.67
C PHE A 152 6.87 -19.18 -8.79
N LEU A 153 7.65 -18.65 -9.73
CA LEU A 153 8.19 -19.37 -10.86
C LEU A 153 9.67 -19.66 -10.65
N GLU A 154 10.50 -18.62 -10.70
CA GLU A 154 11.97 -18.75 -10.59
C GLU A 154 12.63 -17.39 -10.34
N TYR A 155 13.95 -17.40 -10.15
CA TYR A 155 14.77 -16.18 -10.18
C TYR A 155 15.30 -15.95 -11.58
N ARG A 156 15.21 -14.71 -12.06
CA ARG A 156 15.74 -14.30 -13.38
C ARG A 156 16.57 -13.03 -13.27
N PRO A 157 17.42 -12.71 -14.26
CA PRO A 157 18.17 -11.46 -14.28
C PRO A 157 17.26 -10.24 -14.11
N TYR A 158 17.75 -9.25 -13.38
CA TYR A 158 17.00 -8.02 -13.08
C TYR A 158 16.42 -7.39 -14.35
N SER A 159 15.12 -7.09 -14.30
CA SER A 159 14.29 -6.68 -15.44
C SER A 159 14.24 -5.17 -15.70
N GLY A 160 14.96 -4.38 -14.90
CA GLY A 160 15.04 -2.93 -15.04
C GLY A 160 14.15 -2.17 -14.05
N ASP A 161 14.16 -0.84 -14.17
CA ASP A 161 13.45 0.04 -13.24
C ASP A 161 11.93 -0.06 -13.40
N LEU A 162 11.23 -0.01 -12.26
CA LEU A 162 9.76 -0.01 -12.21
C LEU A 162 9.32 1.21 -11.42
N VAL A 163 8.56 2.10 -12.06
CA VAL A 163 7.95 3.25 -11.39
C VAL A 163 6.55 2.85 -10.96
N THR A 164 6.37 2.50 -9.69
CA THR A 164 5.06 2.06 -9.17
C THR A 164 4.18 3.19 -8.67
N ARG A 165 4.72 4.38 -8.43
CA ARG A 165 3.99 5.51 -7.84
C ARG A 165 4.18 6.74 -8.71
N GLN A 166 3.07 7.31 -9.18
CA GLN A 166 3.06 8.50 -10.03
C GLN A 166 2.54 9.76 -9.31
N THR A 167 2.06 9.60 -8.09
CA THR A 167 1.45 10.64 -7.25
C THR A 167 2.35 11.01 -6.08
N GLY A 168 2.23 12.24 -5.61
CA GLY A 168 2.85 12.81 -4.42
C GLY A 168 1.96 12.61 -3.19
N THR A 169 2.39 13.10 -2.04
CA THR A 169 1.64 13.02 -0.78
C THR A 169 1.28 14.41 -0.27
N LEU A 170 0.14 14.50 0.42
CA LEU A 170 -0.19 15.64 1.26
C LEU A 170 0.29 15.31 2.68
N VAL A 171 1.23 16.09 3.21
CA VAL A 171 1.89 15.81 4.50
C VAL A 171 1.49 16.87 5.52
N SER A 172 0.97 16.46 6.67
CA SER A 172 0.62 17.38 7.75
C SER A 172 1.86 18.07 8.31
N MET A 173 1.80 19.39 8.45
CA MET A 173 2.85 20.18 9.09
C MET A 173 2.71 20.23 10.61
N GLU A 174 1.50 20.03 11.14
CA GLU A 174 1.16 20.29 12.53
C GLU A 174 0.48 19.09 13.19
N LYS A 175 0.52 19.08 14.52
CA LYS A 175 -0.25 18.15 15.35
C LYS A 175 -1.53 18.83 15.83
N GLY A 176 -2.64 18.12 15.79
CA GLY A 176 -3.92 18.55 16.33
C GLY A 176 -5.09 17.86 15.64
N THR A 177 -6.29 18.33 15.93
CA THR A 177 -7.52 17.82 15.32
C THR A 177 -7.73 18.43 13.93
N SER A 178 -8.05 17.59 12.94
CA SER A 178 -8.35 18.04 11.58
C SER A 178 -9.65 18.87 11.54
N MET A 179 -9.59 20.03 10.89
CA MET A 179 -10.71 20.97 10.81
C MET A 179 -11.41 20.86 9.46
N ALA A 180 -12.75 20.76 9.47
CA ALA A 180 -13.55 20.65 8.23
C ALA A 180 -13.24 21.77 7.22
N TYR A 181 -13.04 23.00 7.70
CA TYR A 181 -12.66 24.15 6.86
C TYR A 181 -11.32 23.95 6.15
N ALA A 182 -10.31 23.43 6.85
CA ALA A 182 -9.01 23.16 6.24
C ALA A 182 -9.12 22.04 5.21
N LEU A 183 -9.82 20.95 5.54
CA LEU A 183 -10.00 19.81 4.65
C LEU A 183 -10.76 20.18 3.37
N ASP A 184 -11.75 21.07 3.44
CA ASP A 184 -12.49 21.57 2.27
C ASP A 184 -11.59 22.27 1.24
N VAL A 185 -10.59 23.03 1.71
CA VAL A 185 -9.59 23.65 0.83
C VAL A 185 -8.57 22.62 0.32
N LEU A 186 -8.23 21.63 1.14
CA LEU A 186 -7.22 20.63 0.80
C LEU A 186 -7.72 19.55 -0.17
N GLN A 187 -9.02 19.22 -0.17
CA GLN A 187 -9.59 18.26 -1.13
C GLN A 187 -9.48 18.75 -2.59
N ALA A 188 -9.43 20.07 -2.81
CA ALA A 188 -9.16 20.62 -4.14
C ALA A 188 -7.73 20.32 -4.63
N ARG A 189 -6.82 19.94 -3.73
CA ARG A 189 -5.42 19.64 -4.02
C ARG A 189 -5.13 18.14 -4.13
N GLY A 190 -6.09 17.27 -3.80
CA GLY A 190 -5.85 15.83 -3.80
C GLY A 190 -6.90 15.03 -3.04
N ARG A 191 -6.71 13.71 -3.00
CA ARG A 191 -7.63 12.80 -2.30
C ARG A 191 -7.20 12.67 -0.84
N LEU A 192 -8.07 13.06 0.09
CA LEU A 192 -7.77 13.00 1.53
C LEU A 192 -7.95 11.58 2.10
N PHE A 193 -7.16 11.26 3.12
CA PHE A 193 -7.23 10.01 3.90
C PHE A 193 -7.77 10.23 5.33
N VAL A 194 -7.95 11.48 5.73
CA VAL A 194 -8.46 11.89 7.03
C VAL A 194 -9.81 12.59 6.86
N ALA A 195 -10.69 12.39 7.83
CA ALA A 195 -11.97 13.07 7.96
C ALA A 195 -11.87 14.22 8.98
N PRO A 196 -12.82 15.17 9.01
CA PRO A 196 -12.89 16.19 10.05
C PRO A 196 -13.04 15.57 11.44
N GLY A 197 -12.24 16.02 12.41
CA GLY A 197 -12.22 15.48 13.78
C GLY A 197 -11.15 14.43 14.04
N ASP A 198 -10.47 13.94 13.00
CA ASP A 198 -9.35 13.01 13.15
C ASP A 198 -8.14 13.69 13.80
N GLU A 199 -7.50 13.01 14.74
CA GLU A 199 -6.23 13.45 15.32
C GLU A 199 -5.09 13.22 14.34
N VAL A 200 -4.37 14.29 13.99
CA VAL A 200 -3.22 14.24 13.10
C VAL A 200 -1.94 14.69 13.78
N TYR A 201 -0.78 14.30 13.23
CA TYR A 201 0.53 14.73 13.70
C TYR A 201 1.43 15.21 12.56
N GLY A 202 2.41 16.06 12.90
CA GLY A 202 3.40 16.55 11.94
C GLY A 202 4.18 15.39 11.30
N GLY A 203 4.27 15.38 9.97
CA GLY A 203 4.86 14.30 9.17
C GLY A 203 3.89 13.19 8.78
N GLN A 204 2.65 13.20 9.25
CA GLN A 204 1.63 12.23 8.82
C GLN A 204 1.18 12.51 7.39
N VAL A 205 1.11 11.46 6.57
CA VAL A 205 0.47 11.52 5.25
C VAL A 205 -1.04 11.57 5.46
N ILE A 206 -1.66 12.66 5.03
CA ILE A 206 -3.11 12.90 5.19
C ILE A 206 -3.88 12.83 3.87
N GLY A 207 -3.20 12.60 2.76
CA GLY A 207 -3.81 12.46 1.45
C GLY A 207 -2.80 12.21 0.33
N GLU A 208 -3.35 12.02 -0.86
CA GLU A 208 -2.62 11.83 -2.12
C GLU A 208 -2.67 13.10 -2.97
N ASN A 209 -1.51 13.55 -3.45
CA ASN A 209 -1.39 14.63 -4.42
C ASN A 209 -1.37 14.04 -5.84
N PRO A 210 -2.26 14.44 -6.77
CA PRO A 210 -2.22 13.96 -8.15
C PRO A 210 -0.92 14.35 -8.90
N ARG A 211 -0.20 15.36 -8.40
CA ARG A 211 1.14 15.73 -8.89
C ARG A 211 2.21 14.94 -8.17
N ARG A 212 3.39 14.79 -8.78
CA ARG A 212 4.50 13.97 -8.24
C ARG A 212 5.16 14.54 -6.98
N ASP A 213 5.01 15.84 -6.72
CA ASP A 213 5.62 16.52 -5.58
C ASP A 213 4.85 16.26 -4.28
N ASP A 214 5.59 16.08 -3.19
CA ASP A 214 5.00 16.06 -1.85
C ASP A 214 4.71 17.50 -1.41
N LEU A 215 3.49 17.72 -0.90
CA LEU A 215 3.00 19.03 -0.53
C LEU A 215 2.79 19.10 0.99
N PRO A 216 3.53 19.95 1.71
CA PRO A 216 3.25 20.22 3.11
C PRO A 216 1.96 21.04 3.25
N VAL A 217 1.06 20.58 4.12
CA VAL A 217 -0.27 21.16 4.33
C VAL A 217 -0.61 21.27 5.81
N ASN A 218 -1.45 22.23 6.17
CA ASN A 218 -1.96 22.39 7.53
C ASN A 218 -3.46 21.98 7.58
N PRO A 219 -3.79 20.78 8.08
CA PRO A 219 -5.17 20.33 8.25
C PRO A 219 -5.85 20.83 9.55
N THR A 220 -5.12 21.44 10.47
CA THR A 220 -5.62 21.94 11.77
C THR A 220 -6.07 23.40 11.71
N LYS A 221 -5.92 24.05 10.55
CA LYS A 221 -6.23 25.48 10.37
C LYS A 221 -7.71 25.77 10.65
N ALA A 222 -7.94 26.58 11.67
CA ALA A 222 -9.26 27.10 11.98
C ALA A 222 -9.71 28.17 10.96
N LYS A 223 -11.03 28.28 10.76
CA LYS A 223 -11.61 29.38 9.99
C LYS A 223 -11.40 30.68 10.77
N HIS A 224 -10.69 31.64 10.17
CA HIS A 224 -10.71 33.00 10.71
C HIS A 224 -12.12 33.56 10.53
N LEU A 225 -12.79 33.83 11.65
CA LEU A 225 -14.06 34.56 11.69
C LEU A 225 -13.74 36.05 11.51
N ASP A 226 -13.26 36.44 10.34
CA ASP A 226 -13.34 37.84 9.95
C ASP A 226 -14.82 38.09 9.64
N ASN A 227 -15.38 39.12 10.26
CA ASN A 227 -16.80 39.51 10.20
C ASN A 227 -17.30 39.72 8.75
N MET A 228 -17.54 38.63 8.02
CA MET A 228 -18.10 38.62 6.69
C MET A 228 -19.42 37.84 6.74
N ARG A 229 -20.41 38.46 7.40
CA ARG A 229 -21.81 38.29 7.02
C ARG A 229 -21.97 38.89 5.63
N SER A 230 -21.63 38.14 4.60
CA SER A 230 -22.05 38.42 3.23
C SER A 230 -23.12 37.40 2.87
N SER A 231 -24.34 37.92 2.77
CA SER A 231 -25.60 37.29 2.44
C SER A 231 -25.51 36.25 1.32
N GLY A 232 -26.13 35.08 1.54
CA GLY A 232 -26.63 34.24 0.46
C GLY A 232 -25.99 32.86 0.35
N ALA A 233 -26.82 31.84 0.58
CA ALA A 233 -26.65 30.42 0.27
C ALA A 233 -25.74 29.61 1.22
N ASP A 234 -26.32 29.19 2.34
CA ASP A 234 -25.98 27.92 2.97
C ASP A 234 -26.17 26.80 1.94
N LYS A 235 -25.07 26.38 1.30
CA LYS A 235 -25.02 25.04 0.72
C LYS A 235 -24.80 24.08 1.88
N ALA A 236 -25.88 23.40 2.24
CA ALA A 236 -25.85 22.27 3.15
C ALA A 236 -24.79 21.26 2.70
N ILE A 237 -23.95 20.88 3.65
CA ILE A 237 -22.94 19.83 3.52
C ILE A 237 -23.69 18.50 3.43
N LEU A 238 -23.47 17.77 2.34
CA LEU A 238 -23.85 16.37 2.13
C LEU A 238 -22.66 15.65 1.52
#